data_AF-A0AA86LVV1-F1
#
_entry.id   AF-A0AA86LVV1-F1
#
_cell.length_a   1.000
_cell.length_b   1.000
_cell.length_c   1.000
_cell.angle_alpha   90.00
_cell.angle_beta   90.00
_cell.angle_gamma   90.00
#
_symmetry.space_group_name_H-M   'P 1'
#
loop_
_entity.id
_entity.type
_entity.pdbx_description
1 polymer ?
#
loop_
_entity_poly.entity_id
_entity_poly.type
_entity_poly.pdbx_seq_one_letter_code
_entity_poly.pdbx_strand_id
1 'polypeptide(L)'
;MRYDFVANQQDNQFYHVCEADIEDAERTLGLKFPFELRKFLLEVGYGFLRGSEYNINRIMGPSSIRDARLKVNDFELYPDIELYEELEEGKLLFFEANESALLLIEISEEQNNAIYYDDIKIADSLEEFLEKVMEDDGYYLG
;
A
#
# COMPACT_ATOMS: atom_id res chain seq x y z
N MET A 1 -11.61 -12.48 -10.25
CA MET A 1 -10.72 -11.31 -10.42
C MET A 1 -9.32 -11.66 -9.95
N ARG A 2 -8.31 -10.90 -10.35
CA ARG A 2 -6.89 -11.18 -10.03
C ARG A 2 -6.67 -11.35 -8.52
N TYR A 3 -7.40 -10.58 -7.72
CA TYR A 3 -7.27 -10.52 -6.27
C TYR A 3 -8.37 -11.28 -5.50
N ASP A 4 -9.04 -12.26 -6.12
CA ASP A 4 -10.13 -13.02 -5.46
C ASP A 4 -9.67 -13.74 -4.18
N PHE A 5 -8.39 -14.16 -4.13
CA PHE A 5 -7.81 -14.85 -2.97
C PHE A 5 -7.68 -13.93 -1.74
N VAL A 6 -7.71 -12.61 -1.94
CA VAL A 6 -7.72 -11.59 -0.89
C VAL A 6 -9.14 -11.12 -0.61
N ALA A 7 -9.91 -10.79 -1.66
CA ALA A 7 -11.23 -10.19 -1.53
C ALA A 7 -12.27 -11.12 -0.89
N ASN A 8 -12.12 -12.44 -1.06
CA ASN A 8 -13.06 -13.44 -0.53
C ASN A 8 -12.68 -13.99 0.85
N GLN A 9 -11.62 -13.47 1.48
CA GLN A 9 -11.21 -13.90 2.80
C GLN A 9 -12.09 -13.24 3.85
N GLN A 10 -12.73 -14.07 4.68
CA GLN A 10 -13.75 -13.62 5.62
C GLN A 10 -13.24 -12.61 6.66
N ASP A 11 -11.96 -12.71 7.04
CA ASP A 11 -11.35 -11.87 8.06
C ASP A 11 -10.68 -10.61 7.48
N ASN A 12 -10.69 -10.45 6.15
CA ASN A 12 -10.25 -9.21 5.50
C ASN A 12 -11.41 -8.21 5.47
N GLN A 13 -11.09 -6.92 5.63
CA GLN A 13 -12.07 -5.85 5.62
C GLN A 13 -11.67 -4.77 4.63
N PHE A 14 -12.48 -4.58 3.59
CA PHE A 14 -12.24 -3.57 2.56
C PHE A 14 -13.38 -2.55 2.45
N TYR A 15 -13.01 -1.34 2.08
CA TYR A 15 -13.88 -0.21 1.81
C TYR A 15 -13.73 0.18 0.35
N HIS A 16 -14.87 0.36 -0.30
CA HIS A 16 -14.93 0.69 -1.71
C HIS A 16 -14.24 2.02 -2.01
N VAL A 17 -13.51 2.08 -3.13
CA VAL A 17 -12.88 3.29 -3.68
C VAL A 17 -13.52 3.58 -5.02
N CYS A 18 -13.89 4.85 -5.23
CA CYS A 18 -14.34 5.28 -6.55
C CYS A 18 -13.19 5.93 -7.34
N GLU A 19 -13.31 5.93 -8.66
CA GLU A 19 -12.29 6.49 -9.55
C GLU A 19 -11.97 7.96 -9.25
N ALA A 20 -12.97 8.74 -8.85
CA ALA A 20 -12.80 10.15 -8.50
C ALA A 20 -11.86 10.36 -7.30
N ASP A 21 -11.86 9.45 -6.32
CA ASP A 21 -10.99 9.54 -5.14
C ASP A 21 -9.51 9.34 -5.54
N ILE A 22 -9.25 8.41 -6.46
CA ILE A 22 -7.92 8.16 -7.01
C ILE A 22 -7.47 9.35 -7.85
N GLU A 23 -8.34 9.85 -8.74
CA GLU A 23 -8.02 10.99 -9.59
C GLU A 23 -7.73 12.27 -8.79
N ASP A 24 -8.42 12.48 -7.67
CA ASP A 24 -8.15 13.61 -6.78
C ASP A 24 -6.75 13.49 -6.15
N ALA A 25 -6.42 12.33 -5.58
CA ALA A 25 -5.09 12.09 -5.02
C ALA A 25 -3.97 12.24 -6.08
N GLU A 26 -4.13 11.63 -7.25
CA GLU A 26 -3.19 11.75 -8.37
C GLU A 26 -2.99 13.21 -8.81
N ARG A 27 -4.08 13.98 -8.90
CA ARG A 27 -4.03 15.40 -9.27
C ARG A 27 -3.32 16.23 -8.22
N THR A 28 -3.59 16.01 -6.94
CA THR A 28 -2.93 16.73 -5.84
C THR A 28 -1.43 16.43 -5.80
N LEU A 29 -1.04 15.19 -6.01
CA LEU A 29 0.36 14.76 -5.97
C LEU A 29 1.13 15.04 -7.26
N GLY A 30 0.43 15.31 -8.38
CA GLY A 30 1.06 15.49 -9.69
C GLY A 30 1.68 14.21 -10.26
N LEU A 31 1.16 13.04 -9.87
CA LEU A 31 1.65 11.72 -10.30
C LEU A 31 0.50 10.74 -10.55
N LYS A 32 0.80 9.59 -11.16
CA LYS A 32 -0.15 8.49 -11.33
C LYS A 32 0.11 7.38 -10.33
N PHE A 33 -0.96 6.79 -9.80
CA PHE A 33 -0.83 5.61 -8.97
C PHE A 33 -0.32 4.44 -9.83
N PRO A 34 0.54 3.57 -9.27
CA PRO A 34 1.01 2.36 -9.94
C PRO A 34 -0.15 1.52 -10.46
N PHE A 35 0.04 0.87 -11.61
CA PHE A 35 -1.01 0.13 -12.30
C PHE A 35 -1.72 -0.88 -11.37
N GLU A 36 -0.95 -1.68 -10.63
CA GLU A 36 -1.50 -2.72 -9.75
C GLU A 36 -2.25 -2.12 -8.57
N LEU A 37 -1.70 -1.07 -7.96
CA LEU A 37 -2.35 -0.40 -6.83
C LEU A 37 -3.68 0.24 -7.25
N ARG A 38 -3.69 0.97 -8.37
CA ARG A 38 -4.93 1.57 -8.91
C ARG A 38 -5.98 0.49 -9.18
N LYS A 39 -5.57 -0.61 -9.81
CA LYS A 39 -6.46 -1.73 -10.12
C LYS A 39 -7.00 -2.39 -8.85
N PHE A 40 -6.15 -2.66 -7.87
CA PHE A 40 -6.56 -3.24 -6.59
C PHE A 40 -7.56 -2.35 -5.86
N LEU A 41 -7.30 -1.05 -5.78
CA LEU A 41 -8.20 -0.10 -5.11
C LEU A 41 -9.59 -0.06 -5.78
N LEU A 42 -9.66 -0.11 -7.11
CA LEU A 42 -10.94 -0.10 -7.84
C LEU A 42 -11.69 -1.44 -7.78
N GLU A 43 -10.97 -2.56 -7.85
CA GLU A 43 -11.59 -3.90 -7.87
C GLU A 43 -11.94 -4.41 -6.46
N VAL A 44 -11.10 -4.11 -5.47
CA VAL A 44 -11.21 -4.63 -4.09
C VAL A 44 -11.50 -3.52 -3.09
N GLY A 45 -10.74 -2.42 -3.14
CA GLY A 45 -10.83 -1.32 -2.18
C GLY A 45 -9.57 -1.16 -1.35
N TYR A 46 -9.63 -0.31 -0.34
CA TYR A 46 -8.58 -0.16 0.68
C TYR A 46 -9.08 -0.72 2.01
N GLY A 47 -8.18 -1.04 2.94
CA GLY A 47 -8.59 -1.59 4.23
C GLY A 47 -7.57 -2.56 4.80
N PHE A 48 -8.04 -3.56 5.53
CA PHE A 48 -7.22 -4.40 6.39
C PHE A 48 -7.21 -5.85 5.90
N LEU A 49 -6.02 -6.41 5.80
CA LEU A 49 -5.84 -7.85 5.70
C LEU A 49 -5.93 -8.46 7.10
N ARG A 50 -6.33 -9.72 7.17
CA ARG A 50 -6.16 -10.52 8.38
C ARG A 50 -4.68 -10.51 8.79
N GLY A 51 -4.40 -10.49 10.08
CA GLY A 51 -3.05 -10.35 10.59
C GLY A 51 -2.86 -10.95 11.97
N SER A 52 -1.60 -11.16 12.31
CA SER A 52 -1.13 -11.48 13.65
C SER A 52 -1.41 -10.32 14.61
N GLU A 53 -1.46 -10.62 15.91
CA GLU A 53 -1.56 -9.58 16.94
C GLU A 53 -0.41 -8.57 16.75
N TYR A 54 -0.71 -7.27 16.82
CA TYR A 54 0.19 -6.12 16.59
C TYR A 54 0.48 -5.72 15.13
N ASN A 55 0.07 -6.51 14.14
CA ASN A 55 0.16 -6.08 12.75
C ASN A 55 -1.12 -5.37 12.32
N ILE A 56 -0.97 -4.18 11.75
CA ILE A 56 -2.07 -3.37 11.23
C ILE A 56 -2.52 -3.95 9.88
N ASN A 57 -1.56 -4.36 9.04
CA ASN A 57 -1.77 -4.94 7.71
C ASN A 57 -2.78 -4.19 6.84
N ARG A 58 -2.61 -2.88 6.77
CA ARG A 58 -3.55 -2.00 6.07
C ARG A 58 -3.05 -1.59 4.70
N ILE A 59 -3.83 -1.89 3.68
CA ILE A 59 -3.74 -1.25 2.37
C ILE A 59 -4.33 0.15 2.47
N MET A 60 -3.52 1.17 2.19
CA MET A 60 -3.88 2.56 2.34
C MET A 60 -4.84 3.00 1.22
N GLY A 61 -5.84 3.81 1.58
CA GLY A 61 -6.74 4.42 0.61
C GLY A 61 -6.13 5.65 -0.06
N PRO A 62 -6.74 6.18 -1.14
CA PRO A 62 -6.19 7.31 -1.90
C PRO A 62 -5.83 8.53 -1.05
N SER A 63 -6.72 8.93 -0.13
CA SER A 63 -6.46 10.06 0.77
C SER A 63 -5.29 9.80 1.72
N SER A 64 -5.17 8.58 2.25
CA SER A 64 -4.04 8.24 3.14
C SER A 64 -2.72 8.17 2.39
N ILE A 65 -2.70 7.68 1.15
CA ILE A 65 -1.49 7.70 0.29
C ILE A 65 -1.08 9.15 0.01
N ARG A 66 -2.04 10.01 -0.35
CA ARG A 66 -1.81 11.45 -0.53
C ARG A 66 -1.24 12.09 0.73
N ASP A 67 -1.87 11.85 1.86
CA ASP A 67 -1.48 12.48 3.13
C ASP A 67 -0.11 11.98 3.61
N ALA A 68 0.21 10.70 3.42
CA ALA A 68 1.52 10.14 3.69
C ALA A 68 2.62 10.72 2.81
N ARG A 69 2.33 10.94 1.52
CA ARG A 69 3.28 11.59 0.61
C ARG A 69 3.52 13.05 0.99
N LEU A 70 2.48 13.75 1.40
CA LEU A 70 2.57 15.17 1.78
C LEU A 70 3.03 15.38 3.23
N LYS A 71 3.11 14.31 4.03
CA LYS A 71 3.46 14.34 5.46
C LYS A 71 2.50 15.23 6.26
N VAL A 72 1.20 15.10 5.98
CA VAL A 72 0.12 15.90 6.60
C VAL A 72 -0.91 15.03 7.32
N ASN A 73 -1.79 15.65 8.10
CA ASN A 73 -2.84 14.99 8.87
C ASN A 73 -2.28 13.90 9.80
N ASP A 74 -2.77 12.68 9.71
CA ASP A 74 -2.32 11.54 10.53
C ASP A 74 -0.81 11.25 10.39
N PHE A 75 -0.18 11.73 9.31
CA PHE A 75 1.24 11.52 9.04
C PHE A 75 2.15 12.65 9.57
N GLU A 76 1.60 13.75 10.11
CA GLU A 76 2.43 14.80 10.74
C GLU A 76 3.14 14.32 12.00
N LEU A 77 2.54 13.35 12.69
CA LEU A 77 3.03 12.79 13.95
C LEU A 77 3.44 11.33 13.80
N TYR A 78 3.49 10.80 12.58
CA TYR A 78 3.90 9.43 12.34
C TYR A 78 5.39 9.28 12.68
N PRO A 79 5.77 8.33 13.56
CA PRO A 79 7.17 8.17 13.96
C PRO A 79 8.08 7.97 12.75
N ASP A 80 9.18 8.72 12.73
CA ASP A 80 10.24 8.58 11.72
C ASP A 80 9.77 8.71 10.27
N ILE A 81 8.64 9.39 10.02
CA ILE A 81 8.09 9.56 8.67
C ILE A 81 9.04 10.31 7.71
N GLU A 82 9.92 11.15 8.25
CA GLU A 82 10.97 11.87 7.52
C GLU A 82 11.99 10.90 6.90
N LEU A 83 12.20 9.71 7.48
CA LEU A 83 13.13 8.70 6.93
C LEU A 83 12.65 8.13 5.58
N TYR A 84 11.34 8.19 5.31
CA TYR A 84 10.78 7.71 4.05
C TYR A 84 10.99 8.68 2.88
N GLU A 85 11.39 9.94 3.13
CA GLU A 85 11.58 10.92 2.06
C GLU A 85 12.58 10.46 1.00
N GLU A 86 13.68 9.82 1.42
CA GLU A 86 14.70 9.28 0.52
C GLU A 86 14.25 7.97 -0.16
N LEU A 87 13.38 7.19 0.49
CA LEU A 87 12.89 5.90 -0.01
C LEU A 87 11.83 6.06 -1.10
N GLU A 88 11.04 7.14 -1.03
CA GLU A 88 9.94 7.45 -1.95
C GLU A 88 10.40 7.93 -3.33
N GLU A 89 11.71 8.02 -3.61
CA GLU A 89 12.19 8.26 -4.98
C GLU A 89 11.72 7.12 -5.90
N GLY A 90 10.81 7.46 -6.81
CA GLY A 90 10.17 6.52 -7.73
C GLY A 90 9.18 5.54 -7.07
N LYS A 91 8.77 5.75 -5.82
CA LYS A 91 7.91 4.81 -5.07
C LYS A 91 6.85 5.53 -4.23
N LEU A 92 5.74 4.87 -3.88
CA LEU A 92 4.69 5.40 -3.00
C LEU A 92 4.55 4.52 -1.76
N LEU A 93 4.34 5.15 -0.60
CA LEU A 93 3.80 4.46 0.57
C LEU A 93 2.39 3.99 0.27
N PHE A 94 2.11 2.70 0.47
CA PHE A 94 0.80 2.12 0.15
C PHE A 94 0.29 1.13 1.20
N PHE A 95 1.16 0.65 2.09
CA PHE A 95 0.81 -0.36 3.07
C PHE A 95 1.38 0.00 4.44
N GLU A 96 0.55 -0.11 5.46
CA GLU A 96 0.90 0.08 6.86
C GLU A 96 0.95 -1.31 7.52
N ALA A 97 2.17 -1.81 7.70
CA ALA A 97 2.42 -3.15 8.22
C ALA A 97 2.12 -3.22 9.72
N ASN A 98 2.66 -2.27 10.47
CA ASN A 98 2.48 -2.12 11.92
C ASN A 98 2.69 -0.64 12.29
N GLU A 99 2.71 -0.34 13.60
CA GLU A 99 2.84 1.03 14.13
C GLU A 99 4.14 1.76 13.76
N SER A 100 5.13 1.07 13.18
CA SER A 100 6.46 1.63 12.87
C SER A 100 6.94 1.35 11.45
N ALA A 101 6.22 0.56 10.66
CA ALA A 101 6.66 0.13 9.34
C ALA A 101 5.61 0.39 8.26
N LEU A 102 6.02 1.17 7.25
CA LEU A 102 5.28 1.39 6.02
C LEU A 102 6.04 0.72 4.87
N LEU A 103 5.31 0.17 3.91
CA LEU A 103 5.90 -0.44 2.71
C LEU A 103 5.65 0.44 1.49
N LEU A 104 6.56 0.34 0.53
CA LEU A 104 6.54 1.13 -0.69
C LEU A 104 6.24 0.27 -1.91
N ILE A 105 5.57 0.86 -2.89
CA ILE A 105 5.31 0.28 -4.21
C ILE A 105 5.95 1.16 -5.29
N GLU A 106 6.60 0.54 -6.26
CA GLU A 106 7.20 1.23 -7.40
C GLU A 106 6.17 2.00 -8.24
N ILE A 107 6.46 3.26 -8.56
CA ILE A 107 5.65 4.06 -9.49
C ILE A 107 6.07 3.72 -10.92
N SER A 108 5.30 2.85 -11.57
CA SER A 108 5.44 2.54 -12.98
C SER A 108 4.09 2.21 -13.63
N GLU A 109 4.00 2.41 -14.95
CA GLU A 109 2.84 2.00 -15.76
C GLU A 109 2.92 0.53 -16.19
N GLU A 110 3.97 -0.18 -15.77
CA GLU A 110 4.14 -1.61 -16.00
C GLU A 110 3.07 -2.41 -15.24
N GLN A 111 2.76 -3.60 -15.73
CA GLN A 111 1.70 -4.44 -15.14
C GLN A 111 2.09 -5.05 -13.78
N ASN A 112 3.36 -4.98 -13.42
CA ASN A 112 3.93 -5.43 -12.16
C ASN A 112 4.69 -4.27 -11.53
N ASN A 113 4.33 -3.94 -10.30
CA ASN A 113 4.96 -2.88 -9.52
C ASN A 113 5.64 -3.52 -8.32
N ALA A 114 6.98 -3.44 -8.26
CA ALA A 114 7.75 -4.05 -7.19
C ALA A 114 7.43 -3.45 -5.81
N ILE A 115 7.47 -4.28 -4.77
CA ILE A 115 7.20 -3.89 -3.39
C ILE A 115 8.50 -3.87 -2.59
N TYR A 116 8.64 -2.87 -1.74
CA TYR A 116 9.84 -2.60 -0.96
C TYR A 116 9.53 -2.46 0.52
N TYR A 117 10.42 -3.02 1.34
CA TYR A 117 10.58 -2.68 2.74
C TYR A 117 11.93 -1.97 2.87
N ASP A 118 11.91 -0.71 3.28
CA ASP A 118 13.05 0.20 3.14
C ASP A 118 13.60 0.22 1.69
N ASP A 119 14.89 -0.05 1.51
CA ASP A 119 15.56 -0.15 0.20
C ASP A 119 15.56 -1.58 -0.38
N ILE A 120 14.97 -2.55 0.33
CA ILE A 120 14.98 -3.96 -0.03
C ILE A 120 13.71 -4.30 -0.82
N LYS A 121 13.88 -4.80 -2.04
CA LYS A 121 12.77 -5.35 -2.82
C LYS A 121 12.33 -6.70 -2.22
N ILE A 122 11.07 -6.79 -1.80
CA ILE A 122 10.48 -7.98 -1.14
C ILE A 122 9.49 -8.76 -2.02
N ALA A 123 9.01 -8.15 -3.10
CA ALA A 123 8.19 -8.79 -4.13
C ALA A 123 8.34 -8.07 -5.48
N ASP A 124 8.18 -8.80 -6.58
CA ASP A 124 8.20 -8.27 -7.95
C ASP A 124 6.86 -7.65 -8.38
N SER A 125 5.78 -7.88 -7.61
CA SER A 125 4.45 -7.35 -7.88
C SER A 125 3.61 -7.21 -6.60
N LEU A 126 2.54 -6.41 -6.67
CA LEU A 126 1.54 -6.33 -5.60
C LEU A 126 0.84 -7.68 -5.39
N GLU A 127 0.55 -8.42 -6.46
CA GLU A 127 -0.05 -9.76 -6.35
C GLU A 127 0.83 -10.72 -5.56
N GLU A 128 2.12 -10.83 -5.89
CA GLU A 128 3.06 -11.68 -5.17
C GLU A 128 3.21 -11.26 -3.70
N PHE A 129 3.28 -9.96 -3.43
CA PHE A 129 3.29 -9.44 -2.05
C PHE A 129 2.04 -9.90 -1.27
N LEU A 130 0.86 -9.75 -1.88
CA LEU A 130 -0.41 -10.15 -1.27
C LEU A 130 -0.48 -11.65 -1.02
N GLU A 131 0.03 -12.48 -1.92
CA GLU A 131 0.10 -13.94 -1.71
C GLU A 131 0.97 -14.27 -0.48
N LYS A 132 2.16 -13.69 -0.40
CA LYS A 132 3.12 -13.93 0.68
C LYS A 132 2.62 -13.42 2.03
N VAL A 133 2.13 -12.17 2.09
CA VAL A 133 1.66 -11.56 3.35
C VAL A 133 0.41 -12.24 3.91
N MET A 134 -0.41 -12.84 3.02
CA MET A 134 -1.58 -13.62 3.44
C MET A 134 -1.21 -15.01 3.98
N GLU A 135 -0.03 -15.53 3.64
CA GLU A 135 0.53 -16.77 4.21
C GLU A 135 1.28 -16.51 5.52
N ASP A 136 2.15 -15.50 5.53
CA ASP A 136 2.95 -15.06 6.66
C ASP A 136 3.06 -13.52 6.64
N ASP A 137 2.39 -12.84 7.56
CA ASP A 137 2.31 -11.38 7.56
C ASP A 137 3.58 -10.68 8.09
N GLY A 138 4.59 -11.46 8.52
CA GLY A 138 5.92 -11.01 8.88
C GLY A 138 7.03 -11.46 7.91
N TYR A 139 6.70 -12.01 6.73
CA TYR A 139 7.68 -12.69 5.86
C TYR A 139 8.88 -11.81 5.42
N TYR A 140 8.72 -10.48 5.46
CA TYR A 140 9.74 -9.49 5.09
C TYR A 140 10.64 -9.08 6.27
N LEU A 141 10.41 -9.61 7.48
CA LEU A 141 11.21 -9.33 8.69
C LEU A 141 12.40 -10.29 8.89
N GLY A 142 12.49 -11.36 8.11
CA GLY A 142 13.63 -12.30 8.10
C GLY A 142 13.31 -13.72 8.55
#